data_AF-R8W595-F1
#
_entry.id   AF-R8W595-F1
#
_cell.length_a   1.000
_cell.length_b   1.000
_cell.length_c   1.000
_cell.angle_alpha   90.00
_cell.angle_beta   90.00
_cell.angle_gamma   90.00
#
_symmetry.space_group_name_H-M   'P 1'
#
loop_
_entity.id
_entity.type
_entity.pdbx_description
1 polymer ?
#
loop_
_entity_poly.entity_id
_entity_poly.type
_entity_poly.pdbx_seq_one_letter_code
_entity_poly.pdbx_strand_id
1 'polypeptide(L)'
;MKRQPIVWIAIALFIGGTVAGALSLPGSANDSLISQSYVLGTYLESVAGQASAKAKSILNTSVTTKLTALESQYDTEMITTRLESEIMAALGDKTSSSLAANTVITAQTGTEITLQSGSAAVSQGTWINLTTGEAVSAGSALQINQIYLAADDNVSIKLQSSSSVLISGQYTTGTSSSGSNVTVQYMAYADALQSLGLFQGTSKGYELERPATRLEGIVMLIRLLGKEQAALSCTGSHPFTDVPAWATRYVAYAYQQGYTSGIDATTFGSTMDLRYLDYMTFLLRALGYSDTGGDFSWATSDQSAVDLGIQTAGERQAILQSGKFLRDHVAYTSYRALFVKTKRGSRLCDDLVAAGVFSQSQLEAVQKKGL
;
A
#
# COMPACT_ATOMS: atom_id res chain seq x y z
N MET A 1 12.38 -35.06 -45.20
CA MET A 1 11.92 -34.76 -46.57
C MET A 1 11.98 -36.02 -47.43
N LYS A 2 10.92 -36.81 -47.54
CA LYS A 2 10.79 -37.85 -48.57
C LYS A 2 9.32 -38.01 -48.95
N ARG A 3 9.08 -38.14 -50.27
CA ARG A 3 7.85 -38.46 -51.02
C ARG A 3 7.10 -37.28 -51.66
N GLN A 4 7.71 -36.71 -52.71
CA GLN A 4 7.02 -36.28 -53.94
C GLN A 4 7.53 -37.21 -55.07
N PRO A 5 6.66 -38.00 -55.73
CA PRO A 5 6.36 -37.70 -57.15
C PRO A 5 4.96 -38.09 -57.67
N ILE A 6 4.08 -38.71 -56.86
CA ILE A 6 2.84 -39.33 -57.36
C ILE A 6 1.75 -38.31 -57.74
N VAL A 7 1.74 -37.13 -57.10
CA VAL A 7 0.67 -36.12 -57.30
C VAL A 7 0.79 -35.39 -58.64
N TRP A 8 2.01 -35.19 -59.16
CA TRP A 8 2.21 -34.50 -60.44
C TRP A 8 1.83 -35.36 -61.66
N ILE A 9 2.00 -36.69 -61.58
CA ILE A 9 1.61 -37.63 -62.65
C ILE A 9 0.08 -37.79 -62.73
N ALA A 10 -0.61 -37.76 -61.58
CA ALA A 10 -2.08 -37.85 -61.52
C ALA A 10 -2.78 -36.60 -62.10
N ILE A 11 -2.20 -35.41 -61.95
CA ILE A 11 -2.76 -34.16 -62.49
C ILE A 11 -2.65 -34.12 -64.02
N ALA A 12 -1.55 -34.61 -64.61
CA ALA A 12 -1.39 -34.71 -66.05
C ALA A 12 -2.39 -35.71 -66.67
N LEU A 13 -2.64 -36.85 -66.01
CA LEU A 13 -3.60 -37.87 -66.47
C LEU A 13 -5.07 -37.42 -66.34
N PHE A 14 -5.43 -36.66 -65.30
CA PHE A 14 -6.82 -36.21 -65.11
C PHE A 14 -7.23 -35.11 -66.10
N ILE A 15 -6.30 -34.24 -66.53
CA ILE A 15 -6.58 -33.19 -67.52
C ILE A 15 -6.73 -33.78 -68.93
N GLY A 16 -5.99 -34.84 -69.27
CA GLY A 16 -6.19 -35.56 -70.54
C GLY A 16 -7.54 -36.26 -70.66
N GLY A 17 -8.11 -36.73 -69.53
CA GLY A 17 -9.36 -37.49 -69.51
C GLY A 17 -10.63 -36.67 -69.66
N THR A 18 -10.65 -35.42 -69.16
CA THR A 18 -11.87 -34.60 -69.14
C THR A 18 -12.16 -33.83 -70.43
N VAL A 19 -11.19 -33.68 -71.33
CA VAL A 19 -11.38 -32.97 -72.61
C VAL A 19 -11.91 -33.89 -73.71
N ALA A 20 -11.87 -35.22 -73.53
CA ALA A 20 -12.50 -36.17 -74.46
C ALA A 20 -14.05 -36.13 -74.44
N GLY A 21 -14.67 -35.43 -73.48
CA GLY A 21 -16.10 -35.49 -73.23
C GLY A 21 -16.95 -34.28 -73.65
N ALA A 22 -16.35 -33.17 -74.11
CA ALA A 22 -17.12 -31.99 -74.51
C ALA A 22 -16.55 -31.38 -75.79
N LEU A 23 -17.40 -31.31 -76.82
CA LEU A 23 -17.16 -30.81 -78.19
C LEU A 23 -16.76 -31.88 -79.23
N SER A 24 -17.45 -33.01 -79.26
CA SER A 24 -17.59 -33.76 -80.52
C SER A 24 -18.66 -33.08 -81.39
N LEU A 25 -18.24 -32.35 -82.43
CA LEU A 25 -19.10 -32.12 -83.60
C LEU A 25 -19.26 -33.48 -84.31
N PRO A 26 -20.46 -33.86 -84.77
CA PRO A 26 -20.71 -35.21 -85.29
C PRO A 26 -20.04 -35.39 -86.66
N GLY A 27 -18.84 -35.96 -86.68
CA GLY A 27 -18.17 -36.49 -87.87
C GLY A 27 -18.51 -37.97 -88.04
N SER A 28 -18.85 -38.39 -89.27
CA SER A 28 -19.30 -39.76 -89.55
C SER A 28 -18.16 -40.79 -89.38
N ALA A 29 -18.53 -42.06 -89.19
CA ALA A 29 -17.65 -43.16 -88.76
C ALA A 29 -16.40 -43.47 -89.63
N ASN A 30 -16.18 -42.76 -90.74
CA ASN A 30 -15.02 -42.93 -91.62
C ASN A 30 -14.20 -41.64 -91.87
N ASP A 31 -14.54 -40.51 -91.24
CA ASP A 31 -13.71 -39.30 -91.26
C ASP A 31 -13.89 -38.52 -89.96
N SER A 32 -13.17 -38.98 -88.94
CA SER A 32 -13.11 -38.39 -87.59
C SER A 32 -11.79 -37.63 -87.41
N LEU A 33 -11.31 -36.99 -88.48
CA LEU A 33 -10.06 -36.24 -88.45
C LEU A 33 -10.33 -34.80 -88.03
N ILE A 34 -10.15 -34.51 -86.75
CA ILE A 34 -9.93 -33.14 -86.30
C ILE A 34 -8.72 -32.62 -87.09
N SER A 35 -8.88 -31.53 -87.85
CA SER A 35 -7.80 -31.04 -88.70
C SER A 35 -6.57 -30.73 -87.85
N GLN A 36 -5.38 -31.10 -88.35
CA GLN A 36 -4.13 -30.88 -87.62
C GLN A 36 -3.98 -29.39 -87.21
N SER A 37 -4.44 -28.46 -88.05
CA SER A 37 -4.48 -27.03 -87.75
C SER A 37 -5.42 -26.68 -86.60
N TYR A 38 -6.58 -27.33 -86.48
CA TYR A 38 -7.50 -27.13 -85.36
C TYR A 38 -6.95 -27.73 -84.05
N VAL A 39 -6.32 -28.91 -84.13
CA VAL A 39 -5.62 -29.51 -82.98
C VAL A 39 -4.48 -28.61 -82.50
N LEU A 40 -3.60 -28.18 -83.42
CA LEU A 40 -2.42 -27.41 -83.09
C LEU A 40 -2.72 -25.94 -82.74
N GLY A 41 -3.72 -25.33 -83.38
CA GLY A 41 -4.02 -23.90 -83.22
C GLY A 41 -5.10 -23.58 -82.20
N THR A 42 -6.18 -24.38 -82.12
CA THR A 42 -7.34 -24.03 -81.28
C THR A 42 -7.44 -24.91 -80.04
N TYR A 43 -7.30 -26.22 -80.22
CA TYR A 43 -7.49 -27.18 -79.13
C TYR A 43 -6.34 -27.12 -78.11
N LEU A 44 -5.08 -27.20 -78.57
CA LEU A 44 -3.92 -27.11 -77.68
C LEU A 44 -3.86 -25.78 -76.92
N GLU A 45 -4.19 -24.66 -77.57
CA GLU A 45 -4.23 -23.35 -76.91
C GLU A 45 -5.33 -23.27 -75.84
N SER A 46 -6.52 -23.80 -76.10
CA SER A 46 -7.62 -23.85 -75.13
C SER A 46 -7.27 -24.72 -73.93
N VAL A 47 -6.69 -25.91 -74.16
CA VAL A 47 -6.24 -26.81 -73.09
C VAL A 47 -5.10 -26.17 -72.29
N ALA A 48 -4.14 -25.54 -72.95
CA ALA A 48 -3.05 -24.81 -72.28
C ALA A 48 -3.59 -23.63 -71.45
N GLY A 49 -4.56 -22.88 -71.97
CA GLY A 49 -5.23 -21.78 -71.27
C GLY A 49 -6.00 -22.26 -70.04
N GLN A 50 -6.77 -23.34 -70.15
CA GLN A 50 -7.50 -23.94 -69.03
C GLN A 50 -6.55 -24.54 -67.98
N ALA A 51 -5.49 -25.21 -68.42
CA ALA A 51 -4.47 -25.75 -67.53
C ALA A 51 -3.77 -24.62 -66.75
N SER A 52 -3.41 -23.52 -67.41
CA SER A 52 -2.83 -22.33 -66.79
C SER A 52 -3.80 -21.66 -65.81
N ALA A 53 -5.06 -21.49 -66.18
CA ALA A 53 -6.10 -20.92 -65.30
C ALA A 53 -6.33 -21.78 -64.05
N LYS A 54 -6.39 -23.10 -64.20
CA LYS A 54 -6.56 -24.04 -63.09
C LYS A 54 -5.31 -24.09 -62.20
N ALA A 55 -4.12 -24.08 -62.79
CA ALA A 55 -2.86 -23.99 -62.05
C ALA A 55 -2.79 -22.70 -61.23
N LYS A 56 -3.17 -21.55 -61.81
CA LYS A 56 -3.21 -20.26 -61.12
C LYS A 56 -4.23 -20.24 -59.98
N SER A 57 -5.41 -20.85 -60.18
CA SER A 57 -6.43 -20.97 -59.13
C SER A 57 -5.96 -21.83 -57.95
N ILE A 58 -5.35 -22.99 -58.23
CA ILE A 58 -4.77 -23.88 -57.20
C ILE A 58 -3.65 -23.17 -56.45
N LEU A 59 -2.76 -22.48 -57.19
CA LEU A 59 -1.65 -21.74 -56.60
C LEU A 59 -2.16 -20.62 -55.69
N ASN A 60 -3.10 -19.80 -56.18
CA ASN A 60 -3.72 -18.74 -55.39
C ASN A 60 -4.38 -19.29 -54.13
N THR A 61 -5.16 -20.36 -54.26
CA THR A 61 -5.82 -20.99 -53.10
C THR A 61 -4.79 -21.47 -52.09
N SER A 62 -3.74 -22.17 -52.54
CA SER A 62 -2.69 -22.68 -51.66
C SER A 62 -1.88 -21.56 -50.99
N VAL A 63 -1.58 -20.48 -51.73
CA VAL A 63 -0.89 -19.30 -51.21
C VAL A 63 -1.76 -18.59 -50.19
N THR A 64 -3.03 -18.31 -50.49
CA THR A 64 -3.97 -17.65 -49.57
C THR A 64 -4.18 -18.48 -48.31
N THR A 65 -4.42 -19.79 -48.42
CA THR A 65 -4.57 -20.68 -47.26
C THR A 65 -3.32 -20.68 -46.38
N LYS A 66 -2.12 -20.74 -46.98
CA LYS A 66 -0.87 -20.68 -46.22
C LYS A 66 -0.64 -19.30 -45.60
N LEU A 67 -0.99 -18.23 -46.31
CA LEU A 67 -0.87 -16.86 -45.82
C LEU A 67 -1.81 -16.64 -44.62
N THR A 68 -3.07 -17.03 -44.72
CA THR A 68 -4.04 -16.94 -43.61
C THR A 68 -3.65 -17.83 -42.43
N ALA A 69 -3.12 -19.03 -42.67
CA ALA A 69 -2.60 -19.88 -41.60
C ALA A 69 -1.37 -19.27 -40.90
N LEU A 70 -0.50 -18.59 -41.66
CA LEU A 70 0.65 -17.88 -41.12
C LEU A 70 0.20 -16.62 -40.35
N GLU A 71 -0.74 -15.84 -40.89
CA GLU A 71 -1.35 -14.68 -40.23
C GLU A 71 -2.04 -15.09 -38.91
N SER A 72 -2.76 -16.21 -38.89
CA SER A 72 -3.36 -16.77 -37.67
C SER A 72 -2.32 -17.29 -36.65
N GLN A 73 -1.15 -17.72 -37.12
CA GLN A 73 -0.03 -18.12 -36.26
C GLN A 73 0.67 -16.91 -35.60
N TYR A 74 0.59 -15.74 -36.24
CA TYR A 74 1.16 -14.48 -35.79
C TYR A 74 0.07 -13.44 -35.47
N ASP A 75 -1.09 -13.90 -35.00
CA ASP A 75 -2.18 -13.00 -34.62
C ASP A 75 -1.69 -12.01 -33.56
N THR A 76 -1.73 -10.74 -33.91
CA THR A 76 -1.07 -9.68 -33.17
C THR A 76 -1.69 -9.53 -31.79
N GLU A 77 -2.98 -9.80 -31.62
CA GLU A 77 -3.66 -9.81 -30.31
C GLU A 77 -3.15 -10.92 -29.38
N MET A 78 -2.88 -12.11 -29.92
CA MET A 78 -2.34 -13.23 -29.14
C MET A 78 -0.88 -12.98 -28.77
N ILE A 79 -0.09 -12.39 -29.68
CA ILE A 79 1.28 -12.00 -29.40
C ILE A 79 1.32 -10.83 -28.42
N THR A 80 0.47 -9.81 -28.55
CA THR A 80 0.42 -8.71 -27.57
C THR A 80 -0.08 -9.21 -26.23
N THR A 81 -1.10 -10.06 -26.15
CA THR A 81 -1.58 -10.62 -24.87
C THR A 81 -0.51 -11.49 -24.22
N ARG A 82 0.22 -12.31 -25.00
CA ARG A 82 1.31 -13.13 -24.49
C ARG A 82 2.53 -12.31 -24.13
N LEU A 83 2.87 -11.31 -24.93
CA LEU A 83 3.98 -10.39 -24.68
C LEU A 83 3.63 -9.50 -23.49
N GLU A 84 2.39 -9.05 -23.31
CA GLU A 84 1.89 -8.37 -22.12
C GLU A 84 1.96 -9.30 -20.91
N SER A 85 1.55 -10.56 -21.01
CA SER A 85 1.67 -11.53 -19.92
C SER A 85 3.13 -11.83 -19.56
N GLU A 86 3.99 -12.03 -20.56
CA GLU A 86 5.44 -12.26 -20.38
C GLU A 86 6.16 -10.98 -19.93
N ILE A 87 5.74 -9.79 -20.37
CA ILE A 87 6.20 -8.48 -19.89
C ILE A 87 5.70 -8.22 -18.48
N MET A 88 4.46 -8.58 -18.11
CA MET A 88 3.93 -8.46 -16.74
C MET A 88 4.61 -9.47 -15.80
N ALA A 89 4.97 -10.64 -16.31
CA ALA A 89 5.74 -11.64 -15.58
C ALA A 89 7.24 -11.27 -15.46
N ALA A 90 7.82 -10.62 -16.48
CA ALA A 90 9.23 -10.21 -16.50
C ALA A 90 9.47 -8.84 -15.85
N LEU A 91 8.54 -7.90 -15.98
CA LEU A 91 8.44 -6.64 -15.24
C LEU A 91 7.65 -6.87 -13.96
N GLY A 92 8.04 -7.88 -13.17
CA GLY A 92 7.48 -8.12 -11.84
C GLY A 92 7.28 -6.78 -11.14
N ASP A 93 6.00 -6.42 -11.10
CA ASP A 93 5.38 -5.12 -10.86
C ASP A 93 6.30 -4.01 -10.35
N LYS A 94 6.11 -2.77 -10.82
CA LYS A 94 6.31 -1.62 -9.93
C LYS A 94 4.92 -1.14 -9.55
N THR A 95 4.12 -2.01 -8.92
CA THR A 95 2.80 -1.62 -8.44
C THR A 95 2.96 -0.73 -7.23
N SER A 96 2.63 0.55 -7.40
CA SER A 96 2.21 1.40 -6.30
C SER A 96 0.88 0.87 -5.81
N SER A 97 0.89 0.02 -4.79
CA SER A 97 -0.32 -0.56 -4.22
C SER A 97 -0.55 0.02 -2.83
N SER A 98 -1.74 0.59 -2.63
CA SER A 98 -2.24 0.95 -1.30
C SER A 98 -2.76 -0.33 -0.66
N LEU A 99 -2.02 -0.87 0.29
CA LEU A 99 -2.36 -2.08 1.02
C LEU A 99 -2.90 -1.75 2.41
N ALA A 100 -3.81 -2.56 2.92
CA ALA A 100 -4.42 -2.36 4.22
C ALA A 100 -3.44 -2.68 5.38
N ALA A 101 -3.74 -2.16 6.57
CA ALA A 101 -3.07 -2.59 7.78
C ALA A 101 -3.16 -4.11 7.97
N ASN A 102 -2.15 -4.71 8.61
CA ASN A 102 -2.00 -6.15 8.85
C ASN A 102 -1.80 -7.03 7.61
N THR A 103 -1.67 -6.46 6.41
CA THR A 103 -1.15 -7.21 5.26
C THR A 103 0.31 -7.60 5.53
N VAL A 104 0.61 -8.87 5.34
CA VAL A 104 1.97 -9.41 5.30
C VAL A 104 2.33 -9.62 3.85
N ILE A 105 3.43 -9.00 3.44
CA ILE A 105 4.08 -9.21 2.16
C ILE A 105 5.15 -10.27 2.38
N THR A 106 4.96 -11.45 1.81
CA THR A 106 5.94 -12.54 1.83
C THR A 106 6.65 -12.57 0.49
N ALA A 107 7.95 -12.30 0.50
CA ALA A 107 8.80 -12.12 -0.66
C ALA A 107 9.75 -13.31 -0.87
N GLN A 108 10.11 -13.56 -2.11
CA GLN A 108 11.23 -14.43 -2.47
C GLN A 108 12.53 -13.62 -2.58
N THR A 109 13.68 -14.32 -2.57
CA THR A 109 15.00 -13.70 -2.71
C THR A 109 15.04 -12.79 -3.94
N GLY A 110 15.63 -11.61 -3.80
CA GLY A 110 15.76 -10.65 -4.90
C GLY A 110 14.57 -9.70 -5.07
N THR A 111 13.52 -9.83 -4.25
CA THR A 111 12.39 -8.88 -4.25
C THR A 111 12.77 -7.59 -3.54
N GLU A 112 12.52 -6.45 -4.18
CA GLU A 112 12.72 -5.11 -3.64
C GLU A 112 11.39 -4.51 -3.16
N ILE A 113 11.40 -3.86 -1.99
CA ILE A 113 10.25 -3.16 -1.41
C ILE A 113 10.66 -1.74 -1.03
N THR A 114 9.84 -0.75 -1.40
CA THR A 114 9.95 0.63 -0.95
C THR A 114 8.63 1.04 -0.30
N LEU A 115 8.68 1.47 0.96
CA LEU A 115 7.55 2.06 1.66
C LEU A 115 7.44 3.54 1.27
N GLN A 116 6.34 3.96 0.63
CA GLN A 116 6.12 5.36 0.25
C GLN A 116 5.32 6.15 1.30
N SER A 117 4.42 5.47 2.02
CA SER A 117 3.64 6.03 3.13
C SER A 117 3.14 4.93 4.05
N GLY A 118 2.78 5.27 5.30
CA GLY A 118 2.35 4.31 6.33
C GLY A 118 3.51 3.78 7.18
N SER A 119 3.26 2.70 7.93
CA SER A 119 4.25 2.02 8.77
C SER A 119 4.31 0.53 8.47
N ALA A 120 5.52 -0.02 8.44
CA ALA A 120 5.78 -1.43 8.20
C ALA A 120 7.01 -1.87 8.99
N ALA A 121 7.08 -3.15 9.33
CA ALA A 121 8.23 -3.74 9.99
C ALA A 121 8.57 -5.10 9.39
N VAL A 122 9.85 -5.48 9.43
CA VAL A 122 10.29 -6.82 9.07
C VAL A 122 9.63 -7.81 10.04
N SER A 123 8.84 -8.73 9.51
CA SER A 123 8.16 -9.76 10.29
C SER A 123 8.99 -11.04 10.37
N GLN A 124 9.69 -11.40 9.30
CA GLN A 124 10.50 -12.62 9.24
C GLN A 124 11.67 -12.47 8.28
N GLY A 125 12.79 -13.10 8.61
CA GLY A 125 13.96 -13.22 7.75
C GLY A 125 14.88 -12.01 7.77
N THR A 126 15.88 -12.07 6.88
CA THR A 126 16.88 -11.02 6.71
C THR A 126 16.53 -10.17 5.49
N TRP A 127 16.52 -8.87 5.68
CA TRP A 127 16.40 -7.89 4.60
C TRP A 127 17.68 -7.07 4.51
N ILE A 128 17.98 -6.51 3.34
CA ILE A 128 19.10 -5.58 3.17
C ILE A 128 18.52 -4.23 2.79
N ASN A 129 18.82 -3.19 3.55
CA ASN A 129 18.50 -1.84 3.15
C ASN A 129 19.50 -1.40 2.09
N LEU A 130 19.11 -1.39 0.82
CA LEU A 130 19.99 -1.01 -0.29
C LEU A 130 20.34 0.48 -0.29
N THR A 131 19.59 1.31 0.44
CA THR A 131 19.88 2.74 0.56
C THR A 131 21.04 2.99 1.53
N THR A 132 21.17 2.19 2.59
CA THR A 132 22.25 2.34 3.60
C THR A 132 23.34 1.28 3.48
N GLY A 133 23.06 0.15 2.82
CA GLY A 133 23.95 -1.01 2.72
C GLY A 133 23.92 -1.94 3.94
N GLU A 134 23.00 -1.74 4.88
CA GLU A 134 22.95 -2.49 6.14
C GLU A 134 21.91 -3.61 6.13
N ALA A 135 22.21 -4.71 6.83
CA ALA A 135 21.26 -5.78 7.08
C ALA A 135 20.21 -5.35 8.11
N VAL A 136 18.95 -5.74 7.88
CA VAL A 136 17.78 -5.42 8.68
C VAL A 136 17.14 -6.71 9.17
N SER A 137 17.08 -6.87 10.50
CA SER A 137 16.55 -8.07 11.15
C SER A 137 15.06 -7.93 11.51
N ALA A 138 14.40 -9.06 11.78
CA ALA A 138 13.01 -9.11 12.22
C ALA A 138 12.73 -8.18 13.43
N GLY A 139 11.59 -7.50 13.39
CA GLY A 139 11.16 -6.49 14.37
C GLY A 139 11.62 -5.06 14.05
N SER A 140 12.51 -4.87 13.07
CA SER A 140 12.97 -3.55 12.64
C SER A 140 11.92 -2.84 11.79
N ALA A 141 11.69 -1.56 12.06
CA ALA A 141 10.77 -0.73 11.27
C ALA A 141 11.43 -0.32 9.94
N LEU A 142 10.64 -0.35 8.86
CA LEU A 142 11.05 0.23 7.57
C LEU A 142 10.95 1.76 7.64
N GLN A 143 11.90 2.42 6.97
CA GLN A 143 11.90 3.85 6.75
C GLN A 143 11.25 4.17 5.41
N ILE A 144 10.53 5.28 5.35
CA ILE A 144 9.89 5.75 4.12
C ILE A 144 10.96 6.11 3.08
N ASN A 145 10.67 5.82 1.81
CA ASN A 145 11.51 6.09 0.64
C ASN A 145 12.91 5.44 0.70
N GLN A 146 13.03 4.33 1.42
CA GLN A 146 14.21 3.46 1.37
C GLN A 146 13.88 2.13 0.71
N ILE A 147 14.85 1.59 -0.01
CA ILE A 147 14.73 0.36 -0.79
C ILE A 147 15.25 -0.81 0.05
N TYR A 148 14.41 -1.81 0.26
CA TYR A 148 14.73 -3.02 1.01
C TYR A 148 14.72 -4.23 0.09
N LEU A 149 15.78 -5.03 0.11
CA LEU A 149 15.95 -6.25 -0.68
C LEU A 149 15.76 -7.49 0.20
N ALA A 150 14.95 -8.43 -0.25
CA ALA A 150 14.82 -9.75 0.35
C ALA A 150 16.11 -10.54 0.12
N ALA A 151 16.82 -10.88 1.20
CA ALA A 151 18.08 -11.62 1.14
C ALA A 151 17.90 -13.14 0.99
N ASP A 152 16.74 -13.66 1.41
CA ASP A 152 16.38 -15.07 1.41
C ASP A 152 14.95 -15.28 0.87
N ASP A 153 14.59 -16.54 0.62
CA ASP A 153 13.23 -16.93 0.20
C ASP A 153 12.26 -16.95 1.39
N ASN A 154 10.99 -16.60 1.12
CA ASN A 154 9.90 -16.57 2.09
C ASN A 154 10.16 -15.64 3.30
N VAL A 155 10.90 -14.56 3.10
CA VAL A 155 11.05 -13.48 4.09
C VAL A 155 9.84 -12.55 4.03
N SER A 156 9.53 -11.84 5.12
CA SER A 156 8.30 -11.05 5.16
C SER A 156 8.39 -9.71 5.84
N ILE A 157 7.60 -8.77 5.34
CA ILE A 157 7.32 -7.46 5.92
C ILE A 157 5.83 -7.39 6.26
N LYS A 158 5.51 -6.95 7.47
CA LYS A 158 4.14 -6.71 7.91
C LYS A 158 3.84 -5.21 7.93
N LEU A 159 2.75 -4.83 7.29
CA LEU A 159 2.21 -3.48 7.36
C LEU A 159 1.51 -3.28 8.71
N GLN A 160 1.94 -2.27 9.45
CA GLN A 160 1.38 -1.88 10.74
C GLN A 160 0.21 -0.89 10.58
N SER A 161 0.19 -0.13 9.47
CA SER A 161 -0.92 0.72 9.05
C SER A 161 -1.29 0.44 7.59
N SER A 162 -2.39 1.02 7.11
CA SER A 162 -2.59 1.14 5.66
C SER A 162 -1.40 1.89 5.06
N SER A 163 -0.80 1.35 4.00
CA SER A 163 0.49 1.80 3.48
C SER A 163 0.52 1.78 1.96
N SER A 164 1.17 2.78 1.35
CA SER A 164 1.53 2.74 -0.07
C SER A 164 2.91 2.12 -0.20
N VAL A 165 3.02 1.04 -0.96
CA VAL A 165 4.28 0.35 -1.21
C VAL A 165 4.55 0.22 -2.71
N LEU A 166 5.82 0.31 -3.08
CA LEU A 166 6.33 -0.18 -4.36
C LEU A 166 7.03 -1.50 -4.08
N ILE A 167 6.62 -2.56 -4.76
CA ILE A 167 7.25 -3.87 -4.64
C ILE A 167 7.66 -4.29 -6.04
N SER A 168 8.90 -4.73 -6.25
CA SER A 168 9.37 -5.32 -7.50
C SER A 168 10.02 -6.67 -7.24
N GLY A 169 9.53 -7.72 -7.91
CA GLY A 169 9.95 -9.10 -7.70
C GLY A 169 8.80 -10.05 -7.37
N GLN A 170 9.14 -11.26 -6.91
CA GLN A 170 8.16 -12.31 -6.63
C GLN A 170 7.68 -12.23 -5.18
N TYR A 171 6.40 -11.93 -4.99
CA TYR A 171 5.79 -11.82 -3.66
C TYR A 171 4.38 -12.38 -3.63
N THR A 172 3.93 -12.68 -2.42
CA THR A 172 2.52 -12.96 -2.11
C THR A 172 2.08 -12.03 -0.99
N THR A 173 0.81 -11.70 -0.95
CA THR A 173 0.20 -10.94 0.16
C THR A 173 -0.78 -11.82 0.90
N GLY A 174 -0.74 -11.79 2.22
CA GLY A 174 -1.75 -12.41 3.08
C GLY A 174 -2.18 -11.46 4.20
N THR A 175 -3.39 -11.65 4.72
CA THR A 175 -3.81 -10.93 5.93
C THR A 175 -3.41 -11.78 7.14
N SER A 176 -2.54 -11.28 7.99
CA SER A 176 -2.29 -11.93 9.27
C SER A 176 -3.45 -11.66 10.22
N SER A 177 -4.27 -12.68 10.48
CA SER A 177 -5.32 -12.66 11.52
C SER A 177 -4.75 -12.64 12.95
N SER A 178 -3.43 -12.78 13.09
CA SER A 178 -2.69 -12.66 14.35
C SER A 178 -2.10 -11.25 14.49
N GLY A 179 -2.98 -10.32 14.80
CA GLY A 179 -2.69 -8.95 15.16
C GLY A 179 -4.02 -8.29 15.45
N SER A 180 -4.22 -7.73 16.64
CA SER A 180 -5.42 -6.93 16.89
C SER A 180 -5.58 -5.94 15.74
N ASN A 181 -6.73 -5.95 15.06
CA ASN A 181 -7.06 -5.00 14.00
C ASN A 181 -7.13 -3.59 14.58
N VAL A 182 -5.97 -2.98 14.79
CA VAL A 182 -5.84 -1.57 15.12
C VAL A 182 -5.50 -0.86 13.83
N THR A 183 -6.53 -0.46 13.11
CA THR A 183 -6.38 0.45 11.97
C THR A 183 -6.08 1.84 12.52
N VAL A 184 -4.97 2.45 12.11
CA VAL A 184 -4.67 3.85 12.38
C VAL A 184 -5.74 4.72 11.73
N GLN A 185 -6.49 5.49 12.52
CA GLN A 185 -7.58 6.35 12.06
C GLN A 185 -7.16 7.83 12.03
N TYR A 186 -6.21 8.23 12.88
CA TYR A 186 -5.99 9.63 13.21
C TYR A 186 -4.57 10.13 12.88
N MET A 187 -3.93 9.56 11.86
CA MET A 187 -2.59 9.96 11.40
C MET A 187 -2.46 11.46 11.15
N ALA A 188 -3.45 12.09 10.51
CA ALA A 188 -3.40 13.52 10.20
C ALA A 188 -3.39 14.41 11.46
N TYR A 189 -4.03 13.95 12.54
CA TYR A 189 -3.98 14.62 13.85
C TYR A 189 -2.59 14.52 14.48
N ALA A 190 -1.94 13.36 14.36
CA ALA A 190 -0.56 13.18 14.81
C ALA A 190 0.42 14.07 14.03
N ASP A 191 0.29 14.14 12.70
CA ASP A 191 1.09 15.04 11.85
C ASP A 191 0.91 16.52 12.20
N ALA A 192 -0.34 16.92 12.47
CA ALA A 192 -0.64 18.28 12.88
C ALA A 192 0.00 18.61 14.24
N LEU A 193 -0.14 17.73 15.23
CA LEU A 193 0.50 17.92 16.54
C LEU A 193 2.02 17.89 16.45
N GLN A 194 2.60 17.04 15.61
CA GLN A 194 4.04 17.00 15.36
C GLN A 194 4.53 18.34 14.78
N SER A 195 3.80 18.90 13.80
CA SER A 195 4.12 20.20 13.19
C SER A 195 4.07 21.37 14.19
N LEU A 196 3.28 21.23 15.25
CA LEU A 196 3.20 22.17 16.38
C LEU A 196 4.20 21.86 17.50
N GLY A 197 5.01 20.80 17.37
CA GLY A 197 5.97 20.36 18.36
C GLY A 197 5.39 19.56 19.54
N LEU A 198 4.09 19.24 19.51
CA LEU A 198 3.38 18.65 20.64
C LEU A 198 3.40 17.10 20.65
N PHE A 199 3.62 16.46 19.50
CA PHE A 199 3.62 14.99 19.39
C PHE A 199 4.81 14.49 18.55
N GLN A 200 5.90 14.13 19.21
CA GLN A 200 7.20 13.88 18.56
C GLN A 200 7.44 12.44 18.07
N GLY A 201 6.55 11.50 18.40
CA GLY A 201 6.78 10.07 18.10
C GLY A 201 7.99 9.47 18.83
N THR A 202 8.51 8.38 18.28
CA THR A 202 9.73 7.69 18.71
C THR A 202 10.65 7.47 17.50
N SER A 203 11.74 6.73 17.67
CA SER A 203 12.60 6.31 16.55
C SER A 203 11.89 5.41 15.52
N LYS A 204 10.66 4.94 15.81
CA LYS A 204 9.83 4.11 14.93
C LYS A 204 8.64 4.86 14.35
N GLY A 205 8.66 6.20 14.38
CA GLY A 205 7.54 7.03 13.98
C GLY A 205 6.53 7.22 15.12
N TYR A 206 5.25 7.37 14.81
CA TYR A 206 4.24 7.68 15.82
C TYR A 206 3.78 6.48 16.65
N GLU A 207 3.87 5.27 16.10
CA GLU A 207 3.39 4.03 16.73
C GLU A 207 1.91 4.13 17.19
N LEU A 208 1.03 4.62 16.32
CA LEU A 208 -0.37 4.91 16.65
C LEU A 208 -1.17 3.64 16.98
N GLU A 209 -0.72 2.49 16.51
CA GLU A 209 -1.36 1.19 16.64
C GLU A 209 -1.17 0.50 18.00
N ARG A 210 -0.29 1.03 18.87
CA ARG A 210 -0.03 0.48 20.21
C ARG A 210 -0.64 1.32 21.32
N PRO A 211 -0.86 0.74 22.52
CA PRO A 211 -1.16 1.50 23.72
C PRO A 211 -0.12 2.59 23.98
N ALA A 212 -0.60 3.76 24.40
CA ALA A 212 0.27 4.78 24.96
C ALA A 212 0.70 4.36 26.36
N THR A 213 1.90 4.73 26.80
CA THR A 213 2.33 4.48 28.18
C THR A 213 1.95 5.64 29.09
N ARG A 214 1.87 5.39 30.40
CA ARG A 214 1.67 6.43 31.42
C ARG A 214 2.71 7.54 31.32
N LEU A 215 3.96 7.18 31.03
CA LEU A 215 5.04 8.13 30.82
C LEU A 215 4.77 9.04 29.63
N GLU A 216 4.36 8.47 28.50
CA GLU A 216 4.00 9.22 27.30
C GLU A 216 2.81 10.15 27.56
N GLY A 217 1.82 9.70 28.34
CA GLY A 217 0.68 10.54 28.76
C GLY A 217 1.08 11.75 29.61
N ILE A 218 2.03 11.59 30.54
CA ILE A 218 2.55 12.71 31.35
C ILE A 218 3.35 13.70 30.50
N VAL A 219 4.18 13.22 29.57
CA VAL A 219 4.89 14.10 28.62
C VAL A 219 3.90 14.89 27.77
N MET A 220 2.83 14.25 27.29
CA MET A 220 1.76 14.93 26.56
C MET A 220 1.06 16.01 27.39
N LEU A 221 0.74 15.73 28.66
CA LEU A 221 0.19 16.75 29.56
C LEU A 221 1.12 17.97 29.68
N ILE A 222 2.42 17.74 29.92
CA ILE A 222 3.42 18.80 30.06
C ILE A 222 3.48 19.68 28.79
N ARG A 223 3.43 19.06 27.61
CA ARG A 223 3.44 19.78 26.32
C ARG A 223 2.17 20.60 26.13
N LEU A 224 1.01 20.04 26.44
CA LEU A 224 -0.28 20.73 26.35
C LEU A 224 -0.43 21.87 27.38
N LEU A 225 0.34 21.83 28.47
CA LEU A 225 0.48 22.95 29.42
C LEU A 225 1.49 24.01 28.97
N GLY A 226 2.19 23.79 27.84
CA GLY A 226 3.26 24.67 27.37
C GLY A 226 4.50 24.66 28.28
N LYS A 227 4.75 23.57 28.99
CA LYS A 227 5.81 23.46 30.01
C LYS A 227 6.96 22.53 29.63
N GLU A 228 7.07 22.13 28.36
CA GLU A 228 8.13 21.21 27.91
C GLU A 228 9.53 21.76 28.22
N GLN A 229 9.81 23.03 27.90
CA GLN A 229 11.12 23.62 28.18
C GLN A 229 11.42 23.73 29.69
N ALA A 230 10.41 24.01 30.51
CA ALA A 230 10.55 24.03 31.96
C ALA A 230 10.84 22.63 32.51
N ALA A 231 10.19 21.60 31.97
CA ALA A 231 10.44 20.22 32.31
C ALA A 231 11.85 19.76 31.90
N LEU A 232 12.29 20.09 30.67
CA LEU A 232 13.64 19.77 30.18
C LEU A 232 14.77 20.47 30.95
N SER A 233 14.45 21.59 31.60
CA SER A 233 15.37 22.37 32.45
C SER A 233 15.27 22.03 33.93
N CYS A 234 14.37 21.12 34.33
CA CYS A 234 14.17 20.75 35.71
C CYS A 234 15.41 20.02 36.28
N THR A 235 15.88 20.48 37.44
CA THR A 235 17.08 19.94 38.12
C THR A 235 16.77 19.17 39.40
N GLY A 236 15.51 19.11 39.82
CA GLY A 236 15.19 18.35 41.03
C GLY A 236 15.02 16.85 40.76
N SER A 237 14.64 16.13 41.80
CA SER A 237 14.62 14.66 41.81
C SER A 237 13.20 14.11 41.98
N HIS A 238 13.08 12.80 41.75
CA HIS A 238 11.90 12.00 42.06
C HIS A 238 12.34 10.70 42.74
N PRO A 239 11.49 10.03 43.53
CA PRO A 239 11.83 8.77 44.19
C PRO A 239 11.73 7.55 43.28
N PHE A 240 11.19 7.71 42.07
CA PHE A 240 10.86 6.58 41.19
C PHE A 240 12.08 5.92 40.57
N THR A 241 12.13 4.59 40.61
CA THR A 241 13.26 3.77 40.15
C THR A 241 13.08 3.23 38.74
N ASP A 242 11.85 3.21 38.22
CA ASP A 242 11.46 2.65 36.93
C ASP A 242 11.36 3.72 35.82
N VAL A 243 11.93 4.91 36.02
CA VAL A 243 11.92 6.01 35.04
C VAL A 243 13.14 5.92 34.12
N PRO A 244 12.97 5.82 32.79
CA PRO A 244 14.09 5.78 31.88
C PRO A 244 14.84 7.12 31.83
N ALA A 245 16.15 7.08 31.56
CA ALA A 245 17.03 8.23 31.62
C ALA A 245 16.58 9.44 30.77
N TRP A 246 15.98 9.19 29.60
CA TRP A 246 15.48 10.25 28.72
C TRP A 246 14.31 11.04 29.35
N ALA A 247 13.57 10.42 30.28
CA ALA A 247 12.36 10.99 30.85
C ALA A 247 12.52 11.47 32.30
N THR A 248 13.69 11.27 32.91
CA THR A 248 13.97 11.64 34.31
C THR A 248 13.58 13.09 34.60
N ARG A 249 13.93 14.03 33.72
CA ARG A 249 13.59 15.45 33.92
C ARG A 249 12.10 15.75 33.79
N TYR A 250 11.42 15.09 32.84
CA TYR A 250 9.97 15.20 32.70
C TYR A 250 9.25 14.70 33.95
N VAL A 251 9.65 13.55 34.47
CA VAL A 251 9.03 12.98 35.67
C VAL A 251 9.38 13.78 36.92
N ALA A 252 10.62 14.28 37.05
CA ALA A 252 11.00 15.15 38.15
C ALA A 252 10.16 16.44 38.18
N TYR A 253 9.98 17.06 37.01
CA TYR A 253 9.10 18.23 36.87
C TYR A 253 7.65 17.89 37.22
N ALA A 254 7.10 16.81 36.64
CA ALA A 254 5.74 16.37 36.92
C ALA A 254 5.51 16.08 38.41
N TYR A 255 6.49 15.49 39.09
CA TYR A 255 6.43 15.20 40.53
C TYR A 255 6.39 16.49 41.36
N GLN A 256 7.29 17.45 41.08
CA GLN A 256 7.33 18.74 41.79
C GLN A 256 6.07 19.58 41.58
N GLN A 257 5.50 19.56 40.37
CA GLN A 257 4.27 20.28 40.06
C GLN A 257 3.01 19.55 40.55
N GLY A 258 3.14 18.37 41.16
CA GLY A 258 2.02 17.57 41.63
C GLY A 258 1.17 16.95 40.52
N TYR A 259 1.70 16.84 39.29
CA TYR A 259 1.01 16.20 38.18
C TYR A 259 1.00 14.67 38.31
N THR A 260 1.93 14.12 39.08
CA THR A 260 1.99 12.68 39.40
C THR A 260 2.53 12.46 40.80
N SER A 261 1.98 11.46 41.49
CA SER A 261 2.49 10.92 42.76
C SER A 261 3.18 9.56 42.60
N GLY A 262 3.22 9.01 41.38
CA GLY A 262 3.53 7.60 41.15
C GLY A 262 2.37 6.67 41.52
N ILE A 263 2.59 5.37 41.32
CA ILE A 263 1.64 4.33 41.76
C ILE A 263 1.96 3.79 43.16
N ASP A 264 3.20 3.96 43.60
CA ASP A 264 3.63 3.75 44.97
C ASP A 264 4.79 4.72 45.30
N ALA A 265 5.41 4.55 46.47
CA ALA A 265 6.47 5.43 46.96
C ALA A 265 7.72 5.49 46.05
N THR A 266 8.04 4.43 45.31
CA THR A 266 9.28 4.29 44.52
C THR A 266 9.05 3.85 43.07
N THR A 267 7.80 3.75 42.63
CA THR A 267 7.41 3.32 41.28
C THR A 267 6.49 4.36 40.63
N PHE A 268 6.92 4.88 39.49
CA PHE A 268 6.12 5.79 38.66
C PHE A 268 5.12 5.03 37.80
N GLY A 269 5.56 3.91 37.22
CA GLY A 269 4.80 3.13 36.26
C GLY A 269 5.10 3.44 34.80
N SER A 270 6.37 3.63 34.44
CA SER A 270 6.74 4.21 33.14
C SER A 270 6.21 3.45 31.93
N THR A 271 6.16 2.12 32.02
CA THR A 271 5.74 1.23 30.94
C THR A 271 4.30 0.76 31.06
N MET A 272 3.57 1.18 32.10
CA MET A 272 2.16 0.80 32.23
C MET A 272 1.35 1.46 31.13
N ASP A 273 0.39 0.71 30.60
CA ASP A 273 -0.58 1.23 29.64
C ASP A 273 -1.32 2.42 30.26
N LEU A 274 -1.39 3.50 29.50
CA LEU A 274 -2.11 4.70 29.86
C LEU A 274 -3.61 4.39 29.88
N ARG A 275 -4.22 4.56 31.05
CA ARG A 275 -5.66 4.36 31.19
C ARG A 275 -6.41 5.51 30.51
N TYR A 276 -7.46 5.17 29.78
CA TYR A 276 -8.30 6.13 29.08
C TYR A 276 -8.77 7.30 29.97
N LEU A 277 -9.32 7.00 31.15
CA LEU A 277 -9.79 8.03 32.10
C LEU A 277 -8.66 8.90 32.66
N ASP A 278 -7.44 8.35 32.81
CA ASP A 278 -6.28 9.16 33.22
C ASP A 278 -5.96 10.21 32.16
N TYR A 279 -6.00 9.82 30.88
CA TYR A 279 -5.71 10.76 29.81
C TYR A 279 -6.80 11.81 29.63
N MET A 280 -8.07 11.44 29.72
CA MET A 280 -9.16 12.41 29.67
C MET A 280 -9.04 13.42 30.84
N THR A 281 -8.68 12.94 32.03
CA THR A 281 -8.37 13.81 33.18
C THR A 281 -7.20 14.76 32.88
N PHE A 282 -6.14 14.29 32.21
CA PHE A 282 -5.02 15.15 31.80
C PHE A 282 -5.45 16.25 30.83
N LEU A 283 -6.27 15.92 29.82
CA LEU A 283 -6.77 16.91 28.87
C LEU A 283 -7.62 17.98 29.57
N LEU A 284 -8.51 17.57 30.49
CA LEU A 284 -9.33 18.50 31.27
C LEU A 284 -8.49 19.41 32.17
N ARG A 285 -7.43 18.88 32.79
CA ARG A 285 -6.47 19.67 33.56
C ARG A 285 -5.69 20.66 32.68
N ALA A 286 -5.29 20.27 31.47
CA ALA A 286 -4.68 21.18 30.51
C ALA A 286 -5.62 22.34 30.11
N LEU A 287 -6.93 22.08 30.07
CA LEU A 287 -7.97 23.09 29.86
C LEU A 287 -8.29 23.92 31.12
N GLY A 288 -7.63 23.66 32.24
CA GLY A 288 -7.78 24.40 33.50
C GLY A 288 -8.93 23.92 34.40
N TYR A 289 -9.56 22.78 34.09
CA TYR A 289 -10.53 22.15 34.98
C TYR A 289 -9.83 21.32 36.06
N SER A 290 -10.44 21.21 37.24
CA SER A 290 -9.88 20.52 38.39
C SER A 290 -10.78 19.40 38.89
N ASP A 291 -10.26 18.17 38.92
CA ASP A 291 -10.93 17.02 39.52
C ASP A 291 -10.92 17.06 41.05
N THR A 292 -9.88 17.65 41.66
CA THR A 292 -9.80 17.85 43.11
C THR A 292 -10.55 19.09 43.58
N GLY A 293 -10.72 20.07 42.70
CA GLY A 293 -11.53 21.28 42.93
C GLY A 293 -13.02 21.10 42.66
N GLY A 294 -13.45 19.93 42.21
CA GLY A 294 -14.86 19.58 42.00
C GLY A 294 -15.47 20.04 40.66
N ASP A 295 -14.65 20.48 39.69
CA ASP A 295 -15.16 20.83 38.36
C ASP A 295 -15.62 19.58 37.59
N PHE A 296 -14.99 18.43 37.82
CA PHE A 296 -15.36 17.12 37.28
C PHE A 296 -14.87 16.01 38.21
N SER A 297 -15.25 14.75 37.92
CA SER A 297 -14.70 13.57 38.60
C SER A 297 -13.87 12.74 37.64
N TRP A 298 -12.78 12.15 38.13
CA TRP A 298 -11.95 11.21 37.36
C TRP A 298 -12.80 10.11 36.70
N ALA A 299 -13.79 9.57 37.43
CA ALA A 299 -14.65 8.47 36.98
C ALA A 299 -15.57 8.84 35.80
N THR A 300 -15.78 10.13 35.56
CA THR A 300 -16.64 10.65 34.48
C THR A 300 -15.88 11.58 33.53
N SER A 301 -14.54 11.54 33.57
CA SER A 301 -13.68 12.42 32.77
C SER A 301 -13.85 12.21 31.26
N ASP A 302 -14.16 11.00 30.84
CA ASP A 302 -14.51 10.66 29.45
C ASP A 302 -15.82 11.32 29.00
N GLN A 303 -16.83 11.38 29.87
CA GLN A 303 -18.07 12.08 29.62
C GLN A 303 -17.85 13.61 29.56
N SER A 304 -17.09 14.18 30.49
CA SER A 304 -16.73 15.61 30.44
C SER A 304 -15.96 15.96 29.17
N ALA A 305 -15.12 15.07 28.66
CA ALA A 305 -14.44 15.24 27.38
C ALA A 305 -15.42 15.22 26.18
N VAL A 306 -16.51 14.43 26.24
CA VAL A 306 -17.60 14.49 25.26
C VAL A 306 -18.33 15.82 25.34
N ASP A 307 -18.68 16.26 26.55
CA ASP A 307 -19.46 17.48 26.77
C ASP A 307 -18.71 18.74 26.28
N LEU A 308 -17.38 18.72 26.34
CA LEU A 308 -16.51 19.78 25.83
C LEU A 308 -16.16 19.65 24.33
N GLY A 309 -16.58 18.56 23.67
CA GLY A 309 -16.31 18.32 22.24
C GLY A 309 -14.88 17.85 21.93
N ILE A 310 -14.14 17.34 22.91
CA ILE A 310 -12.82 16.73 22.70
C ILE A 310 -12.96 15.42 21.90
N GLN A 311 -14.06 14.71 22.11
CA GLN A 311 -14.42 13.48 21.42
C GLN A 311 -15.95 13.39 21.28
N THR A 312 -16.41 12.56 20.35
CA THR A 312 -17.83 12.24 20.17
C THR A 312 -18.26 11.09 21.09
N ALA A 313 -19.57 10.96 21.32
CA ALA A 313 -20.11 9.81 22.05
C ALA A 313 -19.78 8.47 21.36
N GLY A 314 -19.72 8.45 20.02
CA GLY A 314 -19.36 7.28 19.24
C GLY A 314 -17.91 6.86 19.43
N GLU A 315 -16.96 7.81 19.37
CA GLU A 315 -15.54 7.55 19.62
C GLU A 315 -15.30 7.08 21.06
N ARG A 316 -15.95 7.73 22.04
CA ARG A 316 -15.94 7.27 23.44
C ARG A 316 -16.38 5.81 23.55
N GLN A 317 -17.51 5.46 22.93
CA GLN A 317 -18.03 4.10 22.98
C GLN A 317 -17.10 3.08 22.31
N ALA A 318 -16.48 3.44 21.18
CA ALA A 318 -15.52 2.58 20.50
C ALA A 318 -14.29 2.29 21.37
N ILE A 319 -13.76 3.30 22.08
CA ILE A 319 -12.64 3.13 23.01
C ILE A 319 -13.04 2.16 24.14
N LEU A 320 -14.20 2.40 24.78
CA LEU A 320 -14.70 1.57 25.87
C LEU A 320 -14.90 0.10 25.43
N GLN A 321 -15.43 -0.12 24.23
CA GLN A 321 -15.62 -1.47 23.68
C GLN A 321 -14.30 -2.17 23.35
N SER A 322 -13.32 -1.43 22.83
CA SER A 322 -12.01 -2.00 22.49
C SER A 322 -11.20 -2.43 23.73
N GLY A 323 -11.46 -1.79 24.88
CA GLY A 323 -10.66 -1.97 26.10
C GLY A 323 -9.20 -1.48 25.98
N LYS A 324 -8.83 -0.81 24.88
CA LYS A 324 -7.46 -0.34 24.60
C LYS A 324 -7.44 1.17 24.40
N PHE A 325 -6.47 1.83 25.04
CA PHE A 325 -6.23 3.25 24.83
C PHE A 325 -4.92 3.48 24.08
N LEU A 326 -5.04 3.76 22.79
CA LEU A 326 -3.94 3.77 21.83
C LEU A 326 -3.32 5.16 21.70
N ARG A 327 -2.10 5.21 21.17
CA ARG A 327 -1.46 6.47 20.77
C ARG A 327 -2.24 7.20 19.68
N ASP A 328 -2.98 6.48 18.84
CA ASP A 328 -3.96 7.06 17.91
C ASP A 328 -5.05 7.88 18.63
N HIS A 329 -5.56 7.36 19.76
CA HIS A 329 -6.56 8.06 20.56
C HIS A 329 -5.97 9.29 21.27
N VAL A 330 -4.73 9.18 21.75
CA VAL A 330 -3.97 10.30 22.32
C VAL A 330 -3.84 11.44 21.31
N ALA A 331 -3.50 11.12 20.05
CA ALA A 331 -3.30 12.12 19.01
C ALA A 331 -4.57 12.93 18.70
N TYR A 332 -5.69 12.29 18.36
CA TYR A 332 -6.89 13.04 17.98
C TYR A 332 -7.50 13.82 19.14
N THR A 333 -7.54 13.23 20.34
CA THR A 333 -8.11 13.91 21.53
C THR A 333 -7.26 15.10 21.95
N SER A 334 -5.92 15.01 21.85
CA SER A 334 -5.04 16.16 22.06
C SER A 334 -5.22 17.26 21.05
N TYR A 335 -5.30 16.91 19.76
CA TYR A 335 -5.49 17.93 18.73
C TYR A 335 -6.83 18.65 18.89
N ARG A 336 -7.92 17.92 19.12
CA ARG A 336 -9.23 18.54 19.34
C ARG A 336 -9.25 19.41 20.59
N ALA A 337 -8.58 18.98 21.67
CA ALA A 337 -8.44 19.78 22.88
C ALA A 337 -7.77 21.15 22.63
N LEU A 338 -6.89 21.28 21.62
CA LEU A 338 -6.32 22.58 21.24
C LEU A 338 -7.39 23.62 20.87
N PHE A 339 -8.50 23.19 20.27
CA PHE A 339 -9.54 24.09 19.76
C PHE A 339 -10.72 24.27 20.72
N VAL A 340 -10.72 23.53 21.83
CA VAL A 340 -11.71 23.65 22.91
C VAL A 340 -11.41 24.87 23.77
N LYS A 341 -12.47 25.53 24.26
CA LYS A 341 -12.34 26.63 25.22
C LYS A 341 -11.88 26.08 26.57
N THR A 342 -10.84 26.70 27.13
CA THR A 342 -10.42 26.48 28.51
C THR A 342 -11.48 27.01 29.48
N LYS A 343 -11.33 26.67 30.76
CA LYS A 343 -12.15 27.23 31.85
C LYS A 343 -12.13 28.77 31.87
N ARG A 344 -11.08 29.40 31.32
CA ARG A 344 -10.92 30.87 31.23
C ARG A 344 -11.57 31.48 29.97
N GLY A 345 -12.09 30.66 29.05
CA GLY A 345 -12.82 31.09 27.86
C GLY A 345 -11.99 31.26 26.57
N SER A 346 -10.65 31.33 26.67
CA SER A 346 -9.73 31.24 25.52
C SER A 346 -9.65 29.81 24.99
N ARG A 347 -9.27 29.59 23.73
CA ARG A 347 -8.93 28.23 23.28
C ARG A 347 -7.54 27.86 23.74
N LEU A 348 -7.30 26.56 23.95
CA LEU A 348 -5.97 26.09 24.39
C LEU A 348 -4.87 26.44 23.38
N CYS A 349 -5.13 26.39 22.07
CA CYS A 349 -4.15 26.81 21.07
C CYS A 349 -3.79 28.29 21.18
N ASP A 350 -4.76 29.16 21.47
CA ASP A 350 -4.51 30.60 21.63
C ASP A 350 -3.63 30.86 22.86
N ASP A 351 -3.87 30.11 23.95
CA ASP A 351 -3.02 30.16 25.15
C ASP A 351 -1.58 29.68 24.86
N LEU A 352 -1.41 28.62 24.07
CA LEU A 352 -0.10 28.07 23.71
C LEU A 352 0.67 28.98 22.74
N VAL A 353 -0.02 29.65 21.82
CA VAL A 353 0.57 30.70 20.97
C VAL A 353 1.03 31.87 21.83
N ALA A 354 0.19 32.34 22.75
CA ALA A 354 0.55 33.43 23.66
C ALA A 354 1.73 33.07 24.57
N ALA A 355 1.87 31.79 24.93
CA ALA A 355 3.00 31.26 25.69
C ALA A 355 4.26 31.00 24.83
N GLY A 356 4.19 31.20 23.51
CA GLY A 356 5.33 31.02 22.59
C GLY A 356 5.70 29.56 22.33
N VAL A 357 4.79 28.61 22.56
CA VAL A 357 5.04 27.17 22.32
C VAL A 357 5.13 26.88 20.83
N PHE A 358 4.28 27.52 20.03
CA PHE A 358 4.33 27.55 18.57
C PHE A 358 3.77 28.89 18.08
N SER A 359 4.09 29.27 16.84
CA SER A 359 3.64 30.53 16.25
C SER A 359 2.22 30.46 15.71
N GLN A 360 1.59 31.62 15.54
CA GLN A 360 0.31 31.76 14.85
C GLN A 360 0.37 31.20 13.41
N SER A 361 1.49 31.38 12.70
CA SER A 361 1.66 30.84 11.35
C SER A 361 1.72 29.31 11.32
N GLN A 362 2.30 28.67 12.34
CA GLN A 362 2.27 27.20 12.49
C GLN A 362 0.84 26.70 12.74
N LEU A 363 0.07 27.40 13.58
CA LEU A 363 -1.33 27.09 13.84
C LEU A 363 -2.19 27.19 12.57
N GLU A 364 -2.05 28.26 11.80
CA GLU A 364 -2.79 28.43 10.54
C GLU A 364 -2.45 27.35 9.50
N ALA A 365 -1.19 26.91 9.45
CA ALA A 365 -0.75 25.85 8.54
C ALA A 365 -1.44 24.52 8.84
N VAL A 366 -1.65 24.18 10.12
CA VAL A 366 -2.37 22.95 10.48
C VAL A 366 -3.88 23.10 10.28
N GLN A 367 -4.46 24.29 10.53
CA GLN A 367 -5.89 24.53 10.32
C GLN A 367 -6.30 24.42 8.84
N LYS A 368 -5.42 24.83 7.91
CA LYS A 368 -5.65 24.67 6.46
C LYS A 368 -5.85 23.22 6.02
N LYS A 369 -5.47 22.24 6.85
CA LYS A 369 -5.69 20.81 6.58
C LYS A 369 -7.15 20.37 6.79
N GLY A 370 -7.99 21.18 7.44
CA GLY A 370 -9.44 20.92 7.58
C GLY A 370 -9.80 19.72 8.47
N LEU A 371 -9.01 19.48 9.52
CA LEU A 371 -9.14 18.35 10.45
C LEU A 371 -10.19 18.52 11.56
#